data_AF-A0A792DQE0-F1
#
_entry.id   AF-A0A792DQE0-F1
#
_cell.length_a   1.000
_cell.length_b   1.000
_cell.length_c   1.000
_cell.angle_alpha   90.00
_cell.angle_beta   90.00
_cell.angle_gamma   90.00
#
_symmetry.space_group_name_H-M   'P 1'
#
loop_
_entity.id
_entity.type
_entity.pdbx_description
1 polymer ?
#
loop_
_entity_poly.entity_id
_entity_poly.type
_entity_poly.pdbx_seq_one_letter_code
_entity_poly.pdbx_strand_id
1 'polypeptide(L)'
;MTFKHYDVVRAASPSDLADALAQKIREGWQPYGGPFSSYTDDGAALIQAIVAEGDVSTPVVVKPTGGEGAVISATSDPGYYFVVVLAGQSNGMSYGEGLPLPETYDRPDPRIKQLARRSTVTPGGAACKYNDIIPADHCLHDVQDMSRLNHPKADLSKGQYGTVGQGLHIAKKLLPFIPANAGILLVPCCRGGS
;
A
#
# COMPACT_ATOMS: atom_id res chain seq x y z
N MET A 1 -18.20 -3.44 -13.43
CA MET A 1 -17.35 -2.75 -12.44
C MET A 1 -17.64 -3.36 -11.09
N THR A 2 -16.61 -3.82 -10.37
CA THR A 2 -16.76 -4.45 -9.06
C THR A 2 -15.99 -3.61 -8.05
N PHE A 3 -16.70 -2.80 -7.27
CA PHE A 3 -16.09 -1.97 -6.24
C PHE A 3 -15.61 -2.83 -5.07
N LYS A 4 -14.45 -2.49 -4.51
CA LYS A 4 -13.85 -3.24 -3.38
C LYS A 4 -14.08 -2.57 -2.04
N HIS A 5 -14.30 -1.26 -2.04
CA HIS A 5 -14.52 -0.46 -0.84
C HIS A 5 -15.79 0.38 -0.99
N TYR A 6 -16.54 0.51 0.11
CA TYR A 6 -17.78 1.25 0.21
C TYR A 6 -17.72 2.14 1.47
N ASP A 7 -18.15 3.39 1.35
CA ASP A 7 -18.23 4.34 2.45
C ASP A 7 -19.40 5.31 2.21
N VAL A 8 -19.70 6.15 3.21
CA VAL A 8 -20.80 7.10 3.19
C VAL A 8 -20.32 8.44 3.75
N VAL A 9 -20.54 9.52 2.99
CA VAL A 9 -20.35 10.88 3.48
C VAL A 9 -21.68 11.39 4.02
N ARG A 10 -21.65 11.96 5.23
CA ARG A 10 -22.80 12.65 5.85
C ARG A 10 -22.45 14.11 6.12
N ALA A 11 -23.38 15.00 5.81
CA ALA A 11 -23.21 16.43 6.00
C ALA A 11 -24.54 17.11 6.35
N ALA A 12 -24.49 18.21 7.10
CA ALA A 12 -25.68 18.97 7.51
C ALA A 12 -26.20 19.92 6.42
N SER A 13 -25.37 20.26 5.43
CA SER A 13 -25.71 21.18 4.35
C SER A 13 -25.12 20.75 3.00
N PRO A 14 -25.66 21.25 1.88
CA PRO A 14 -25.13 20.96 0.54
C PRO A 14 -23.66 21.40 0.34
N SER A 15 -23.26 22.54 0.92
CA SER A 15 -21.87 23.02 0.83
C SER A 15 -20.92 22.10 1.57
N ASP A 16 -21.28 21.70 2.79
CA ASP A 16 -20.44 20.79 3.59
C ASP A 16 -20.31 19.42 2.91
N LEU A 17 -21.39 18.96 2.25
CA LEU A 17 -21.36 17.73 1.47
C LEU A 17 -20.41 17.86 0.27
N ALA A 18 -20.46 18.99 -0.43
CA ALA A 18 -19.59 19.24 -1.59
C ALA A 18 -18.11 19.25 -1.19
N ASP A 19 -17.78 19.91 -0.07
CA ASP A 19 -16.40 19.99 0.43
C ASP A 19 -15.89 18.61 0.88
N ALA A 20 -16.71 17.86 1.61
CA ALA A 20 -16.37 16.51 2.07
C ALA A 20 -16.20 15.52 0.90
N LEU A 21 -17.03 15.63 -0.15
CA LEU A 21 -16.89 14.82 -1.35
C LEU A 21 -15.64 15.21 -2.15
N ALA A 22 -15.35 16.50 -2.28
CA ALA A 22 -14.13 16.96 -2.96
C ALA A 22 -12.87 16.43 -2.28
N GLN A 23 -12.87 16.31 -0.95
CA GLN A 23 -11.80 15.65 -0.20
C GLN A 23 -11.72 14.15 -0.50
N LYS A 24 -12.82 13.41 -0.36
CA LYS A 24 -12.85 11.96 -0.61
C LYS A 24 -12.44 11.61 -2.05
N ILE A 25 -12.79 12.44 -3.03
CA ILE A 25 -12.37 12.25 -4.42
C ILE A 25 -10.84 12.36 -4.57
N ARG A 26 -10.19 13.31 -3.90
CA ARG A 26 -8.72 13.40 -3.87
C ARG A 26 -8.06 12.18 -3.23
N GLU A 27 -8.78 11.50 -2.35
CA GLU A 27 -8.33 10.31 -1.63
C GLU A 27 -8.58 9.00 -2.41
N GLY A 28 -9.13 9.09 -3.63
CA GLY A 28 -9.36 7.95 -4.53
C GLY A 28 -10.78 7.38 -4.50
N TRP A 29 -11.72 8.04 -3.81
CA TRP A 29 -13.13 7.65 -3.79
C TRP A 29 -13.91 8.26 -4.96
N GLN A 30 -15.05 7.66 -5.30
CA GLN A 30 -15.99 8.24 -6.25
C GLN A 30 -17.44 8.13 -5.77
N PRO A 31 -18.32 9.11 -6.04
CA PRO A 31 -19.74 9.02 -5.73
C PRO A 31 -20.40 7.80 -6.39
N TYR A 32 -21.28 7.15 -5.63
CA TYR A 32 -22.09 6.04 -6.11
C TYR A 32 -23.58 6.37 -5.96
N GLY A 33 -24.23 6.64 -7.10
CA GLY A 33 -25.61 7.14 -7.13
C GLY A 33 -25.74 8.61 -6.70
N GLY A 34 -26.98 9.08 -6.55
CA GLY A 34 -27.28 10.43 -6.09
C GLY A 34 -27.35 10.55 -4.56
N PRO A 35 -27.14 11.75 -4.00
CA PRO A 35 -27.28 11.98 -2.57
C PRO A 35 -28.75 11.89 -2.15
N PHE A 36 -29.00 11.47 -0.92
CA PHE A 36 -30.33 11.44 -0.33
C PHE A 36 -30.34 12.15 1.02
N SER A 37 -31.52 12.64 1.43
CA SER A 37 -31.71 13.25 2.73
C SER A 37 -32.28 12.27 3.73
N SER A 38 -31.78 12.31 4.96
CA SER A 38 -32.37 11.63 6.11
C SER A 38 -32.78 12.66 7.15
N TYR A 39 -33.96 12.50 7.72
CA TYR A 39 -34.44 13.30 8.84
C TYR A 39 -34.41 12.44 10.10
N THR A 40 -33.69 12.90 11.11
CA THR A 40 -33.61 12.27 12.44
C THR A 40 -33.92 13.31 13.51
N ASP A 41 -34.07 12.90 14.76
CA ASP A 41 -34.29 13.81 15.89
C ASP A 41 -33.15 14.84 16.06
N ASP A 42 -31.95 14.52 15.54
CA ASP A 42 -30.76 15.40 15.50
C ASP A 42 -30.74 16.38 14.29
N GLY A 43 -31.79 16.41 13.46
CA GLY A 43 -31.92 17.30 12.30
C GLY A 43 -31.86 16.60 10.93
N ALA A 44 -31.83 17.41 9.86
CA ALA A 44 -31.72 16.94 8.49
C ALA A 44 -30.25 16.73 8.11
N ALA A 45 -29.93 15.56 7.55
CA ALA A 45 -28.60 15.24 7.02
C ALA A 45 -28.68 14.85 5.55
N LEU A 46 -27.73 15.31 4.75
CA LEU A 46 -27.48 14.83 3.40
C LEU A 46 -26.45 13.72 3.43
N ILE A 47 -26.73 12.66 2.69
CA ILE A 47 -25.96 11.41 2.69
C ILE A 47 -25.60 11.03 1.27
N GLN A 48 -24.32 10.79 0.99
CA GLN A 48 -23.82 10.31 -0.31
C GLN A 48 -23.02 9.03 -0.12
N ALA A 49 -23.43 7.95 -0.80
CA ALA A 49 -22.62 6.74 -0.88
C ALA A 49 -21.42 6.99 -1.81
N ILE A 50 -20.26 6.46 -1.44
CA ILE A 50 -19.02 6.54 -2.20
C ILE A 50 -18.36 5.15 -2.28
N VAL A 51 -17.63 4.90 -3.36
CA VAL A 51 -16.99 3.61 -3.65
C VAL A 51 -15.55 3.82 -4.13
N ALA A 52 -14.72 2.78 -4.03
CA ALA A 52 -13.39 2.77 -4.63
C ALA A 52 -13.03 1.37 -5.20
N GLU A 53 -12.30 1.36 -6.31
CA GLU A 53 -11.79 0.14 -6.97
C GLU A 53 -10.35 -0.24 -6.52
N GLY A 54 -9.56 0.71 -6.00
CA GLY A 54 -8.17 0.55 -5.56
C GLY A 54 -7.93 0.98 -4.11
N ASP A 55 -6.65 1.01 -3.69
CA ASP A 55 -6.25 1.43 -2.33
C ASP A 55 -6.62 2.90 -2.09
N VAL A 56 -7.42 3.16 -1.07
CA VAL A 56 -7.86 4.50 -0.65
C VAL A 56 -6.94 5.03 0.44
N SER A 57 -6.50 6.29 0.31
CA SER A 57 -5.51 6.88 1.22
C SER A 57 -6.06 7.20 2.62
N THR A 58 -7.38 7.14 2.79
CA THR A 58 -8.10 7.37 4.06
C THR A 58 -9.14 6.27 4.32
N PRO A 59 -9.06 5.51 5.43
CA PRO A 59 -10.09 4.54 5.80
C PRO A 59 -11.29 5.16 6.55
N VAL A 60 -12.39 4.42 6.47
CA VAL A 60 -13.80 4.70 6.82
C VAL A 60 -14.04 4.94 8.33
N VAL A 61 -14.93 5.91 8.65
CA VAL A 61 -15.49 6.10 10.01
C VAL A 61 -16.94 5.62 10.02
N VAL A 62 -17.19 4.36 10.38
CA VAL A 62 -18.52 3.98 10.87
C VAL A 62 -18.54 4.27 12.36
N LYS A 63 -19.27 5.32 12.77
CA LYS A 63 -19.68 5.48 14.17
C LYS A 63 -21.05 4.81 14.32
N PRO A 64 -21.17 3.61 14.91
CA PRO A 64 -22.43 3.22 15.52
C PRO A 64 -22.65 4.13 16.72
N THR A 65 -23.86 4.64 16.88
CA THR A 65 -24.31 5.27 18.11
C THR A 65 -24.23 4.24 19.25
N GLY A 66 -23.34 4.46 20.23
CA GLY A 66 -23.43 3.83 21.55
C GLY A 66 -22.53 2.65 21.91
N GLY A 67 -21.26 2.60 21.48
CA GLY A 67 -20.29 1.63 22.04
C GLY A 67 -18.86 1.92 21.62
N GLU A 68 -17.89 1.56 22.48
CA GLU A 68 -16.45 1.74 22.25
C GLU A 68 -16.05 1.20 20.87
N GLY A 69 -15.68 2.12 19.98
CA GLY A 69 -15.39 1.82 18.58
C GLY A 69 -14.10 1.01 18.44
N ALA A 70 -14.20 -0.17 17.82
CA ALA A 70 -13.04 -0.92 17.37
C ALA A 70 -12.44 -0.24 16.12
N VAL A 71 -11.29 0.40 16.31
CA VAL A 71 -10.49 1.05 15.28
C VAL A 71 -9.89 -0.01 14.35
N ILE A 72 -10.32 -0.07 13.08
CA ILE A 72 -9.56 -0.81 12.05
C ILE A 72 -8.74 0.22 11.28
N SER A 73 -7.57 0.51 11.85
CA SER A 73 -6.56 1.39 11.29
C SER A 73 -5.97 0.76 10.02
N ALA A 74 -5.97 1.50 8.90
CA ALA A 74 -5.22 1.13 7.70
C ALA A 74 -4.01 2.05 7.46
N THR A 75 -3.48 2.69 8.52
CA THR A 75 -2.20 3.43 8.50
C THR A 75 -1.39 3.30 9.79
N SER A 76 -1.77 2.38 10.67
CA SER A 76 -0.86 1.92 11.72
C SER A 76 0.08 0.90 11.10
N ASP A 77 1.34 0.94 11.49
CA ASP A 77 2.23 -0.19 11.26
C ASP A 77 1.52 -1.48 11.69
N PRO A 78 1.65 -2.57 10.91
CA PRO A 78 1.09 -3.86 11.30
C PRO A 78 1.41 -4.20 12.75
N GLY A 79 0.43 -4.70 13.50
CA GLY A 79 0.64 -5.16 14.87
C GLY A 79 1.61 -6.34 14.94
N TYR A 80 1.74 -7.10 13.85
CA TYR A 80 2.72 -8.15 13.66
C TYR A 80 2.90 -8.49 12.17
N TYR A 81 3.90 -9.32 11.86
CA TYR A 81 4.19 -9.75 10.48
C TYR A 81 4.15 -11.26 10.33
N PHE A 82 3.62 -11.72 9.20
CA PHE A 82 3.94 -13.04 8.66
C PHE A 82 5.28 -12.95 7.94
N VAL A 83 6.23 -13.80 8.33
CA VAL A 83 7.59 -13.76 7.81
C VAL A 83 7.73 -14.69 6.61
N VAL A 84 8.30 -14.19 5.51
CA VAL A 84 8.61 -14.98 4.31
C VAL A 84 10.10 -14.82 4.01
N VAL A 85 10.85 -15.93 4.12
CA VAL A 85 12.27 -15.96 3.80
C VAL A 85 12.45 -16.23 2.31
N LEU A 86 13.25 -15.41 1.64
CA LEU A 86 13.64 -15.58 0.25
C LEU A 86 15.14 -15.88 0.22
N ALA A 87 15.52 -17.04 -0.28
CA ALA A 87 16.91 -17.47 -0.34
C ALA A 87 17.19 -18.26 -1.62
N GLY A 88 18.47 -18.37 -1.98
CA GLY A 88 18.93 -19.07 -3.17
C GLY A 88 19.81 -18.20 -4.06
N GLN A 89 19.89 -18.57 -5.33
CA GLN A 89 20.71 -17.88 -6.32
C GLN A 89 19.92 -16.81 -7.10
N SER A 90 20.38 -16.45 -8.30
CA SER A 90 19.83 -15.37 -9.15
C SER A 90 18.32 -15.42 -9.34
N ASN A 91 17.75 -16.60 -9.62
CA ASN A 91 16.30 -16.76 -9.83
C ASN A 91 15.47 -16.66 -8.53
N GLY A 92 16.12 -16.59 -7.37
CA GLY A 92 15.48 -16.28 -6.08
C GLY A 92 15.37 -14.78 -5.81
N MET A 93 15.95 -13.92 -6.66
CA MET A 93 16.08 -12.47 -6.43
C MET A 93 15.87 -11.65 -7.70
N SER A 94 16.19 -10.36 -7.62
CA SER A 94 15.97 -9.39 -8.69
C SER A 94 16.92 -9.57 -9.88
N TYR A 95 16.63 -10.51 -10.78
CA TYR A 95 17.33 -10.69 -12.06
C TYR A 95 16.46 -10.38 -13.29
N GLY A 96 15.20 -9.99 -13.10
CA GLY A 96 14.35 -9.54 -14.20
C GLY A 96 14.86 -8.21 -14.77
N GLU A 97 15.27 -8.20 -16.03
CA GLU A 97 15.86 -7.02 -16.70
C GLU A 97 14.82 -6.06 -17.29
N GLY A 98 13.53 -6.39 -17.19
CA GLY A 98 12.44 -5.53 -17.64
C GLY A 98 12.36 -4.22 -16.86
N LEU A 99 11.78 -3.19 -17.47
CA LEU A 99 11.58 -1.89 -16.84
C LEU A 99 10.70 -2.02 -15.58
N PRO A 100 11.16 -1.58 -14.39
CA PRO A 100 10.32 -1.53 -13.21
C PRO A 100 9.13 -0.58 -13.36
N LEU A 101 8.00 -0.94 -12.79
CA LEU A 101 6.72 -0.23 -12.88
C LEU A 101 6.20 0.17 -11.48
N PRO A 102 6.91 1.06 -10.75
CA PRO A 102 6.63 1.41 -9.35
C PRO A 102 5.29 2.16 -9.14
N GLU A 103 4.68 2.67 -10.21
CA GLU A 103 3.34 3.28 -10.14
C GLU A 103 2.22 2.21 -10.20
N THR A 104 2.52 1.02 -10.72
CA THR A 104 1.54 -0.05 -10.98
C THR A 104 1.92 -1.38 -10.33
N TYR A 105 2.43 -2.35 -11.08
CA TYR A 105 2.66 -3.73 -10.62
C TYR A 105 3.74 -3.82 -9.54
N ASP A 106 4.73 -2.93 -9.59
CA ASP A 106 5.88 -2.92 -8.67
C ASP A 106 5.70 -1.93 -7.52
N ARG A 107 4.52 -1.31 -7.42
CA ARG A 107 4.21 -0.32 -6.37
C ARG A 107 4.37 -0.91 -4.96
N PRO A 108 5.16 -0.31 -4.06
CA PRO A 108 5.23 -0.76 -2.66
C PRO A 108 3.86 -0.75 -1.98
N ASP A 109 3.68 -1.61 -0.98
CA ASP A 109 2.48 -1.66 -0.13
C ASP A 109 2.88 -1.32 1.32
N PRO A 110 2.11 -0.47 2.04
CA PRO A 110 2.45 -0.08 3.41
C PRO A 110 2.55 -1.25 4.39
N ARG A 111 1.84 -2.36 4.15
CA ARG A 111 1.84 -3.58 4.98
C ARG A 111 2.90 -4.60 4.56
N ILE A 112 3.64 -4.37 3.48
CA ILE A 112 4.71 -5.25 3.01
C ILE A 112 6.06 -4.58 3.26
N LYS A 113 6.86 -5.21 4.12
CA LYS A 113 8.19 -4.72 4.53
C LYS A 113 9.26 -5.74 4.21
N GLN A 114 10.52 -5.33 4.29
CA GLN A 114 11.68 -6.20 4.22
C GLN A 114 12.71 -5.84 5.29
N LEU A 115 13.59 -6.78 5.62
CA LEU A 115 14.78 -6.49 6.42
C LEU A 115 15.86 -5.81 5.57
N ALA A 116 16.37 -4.67 6.05
CA ALA A 116 17.41 -3.92 5.39
C ALA A 116 18.79 -4.61 5.44
N ARG A 117 19.66 -4.22 4.51
CA ARG A 117 21.00 -4.75 4.29
C ARG A 117 21.91 -3.73 3.63
N ARG A 118 21.39 -3.02 2.62
CA ARG A 118 22.04 -1.84 2.02
C ARG A 118 22.13 -0.70 3.05
N SER A 119 22.93 0.31 2.73
CA SER A 119 23.10 1.52 3.56
C SER A 119 21.96 2.53 3.43
N THR A 120 21.15 2.42 2.37
CA THR A 120 19.97 3.27 2.11
C THR A 120 18.79 2.40 1.66
N VAL A 121 17.56 2.87 1.94
CA VAL A 121 16.30 2.18 1.61
C VAL A 121 16.14 2.00 0.10
N THR A 122 16.42 3.06 -0.66
CA THR A 122 16.49 3.08 -2.12
C THR A 122 17.83 3.72 -2.53
N PRO A 123 18.29 3.60 -3.79
CA PRO A 123 19.46 4.32 -4.28
C PRO A 123 19.31 5.84 -4.05
N GLY A 124 20.21 6.43 -3.26
CA GLY A 124 20.16 7.86 -2.90
C GLY A 124 19.06 8.26 -1.92
N GLY A 125 18.30 7.30 -1.38
CA GLY A 125 17.24 7.53 -0.41
C GLY A 125 17.72 7.65 1.03
N ALA A 126 16.77 7.57 1.96
CA ALA A 126 17.03 7.61 3.40
C ALA A 126 17.99 6.48 3.84
N ALA A 127 18.84 6.77 4.82
CA ALA A 127 19.74 5.78 5.41
C ALA A 127 18.95 4.69 6.15
N CYS A 128 19.44 3.44 6.10
CA CYS A 128 18.95 2.34 6.90
C CYS A 128 20.12 1.52 7.46
N LYS A 129 19.91 0.86 8.58
CA LYS A 129 20.85 -0.09 9.20
C LYS A 129 20.48 -1.52 8.83
N TYR A 130 21.44 -2.42 9.02
CA TYR A 130 21.20 -3.85 8.88
C TYR A 130 20.03 -4.29 9.77
N ASN A 131 19.08 -5.03 9.20
CA ASN A 131 17.84 -5.50 9.84
C ASN A 131 16.82 -4.43 10.23
N ASP A 132 16.97 -3.16 9.82
CA ASP A 132 15.85 -2.22 9.92
C ASP A 132 14.65 -2.73 9.09
N ILE A 133 13.44 -2.53 9.61
CA ILE A 133 12.21 -2.81 8.87
C ILE A 133 11.95 -1.63 7.93
N ILE A 134 12.07 -1.90 6.62
CA ILE A 134 11.91 -0.88 5.57
C ILE A 134 10.83 -1.30 4.57
N PRO A 135 10.30 -0.38 3.74
CA PRO A 135 9.40 -0.76 2.65
C PRO A 135 10.01 -1.83 1.73
N ALA A 136 9.20 -2.79 1.30
CA ALA A 136 9.57 -3.70 0.22
C ALA A 136 9.18 -3.10 -1.14
N ASP A 137 10.09 -3.19 -2.10
CA ASP A 137 9.83 -2.84 -3.51
C ASP A 137 10.32 -3.97 -4.44
N HIS A 138 10.38 -3.71 -5.75
CA HIS A 138 10.77 -4.70 -6.75
C HIS A 138 12.24 -5.15 -6.68
N CYS A 139 13.10 -4.41 -5.98
CA CYS A 139 14.54 -4.69 -5.88
C CYS A 139 14.96 -4.85 -4.42
N LEU A 140 14.68 -6.04 -3.88
CA LEU A 140 14.87 -6.36 -2.46
C LEU A 140 16.35 -6.33 -2.02
N HIS A 141 16.55 -6.23 -0.71
CA HIS A 141 17.84 -6.15 0.00
C HIS A 141 18.54 -7.52 0.14
N ASP A 142 18.58 -8.28 -0.94
CA ASP A 142 19.32 -9.55 -1.03
C ASP A 142 20.83 -9.36 -0.78
N VAL A 143 21.57 -10.45 -0.58
CA VAL A 143 23.03 -10.39 -0.32
C VAL A 143 23.77 -9.69 -1.45
N GLN A 144 23.29 -9.86 -2.69
CA GLN A 144 23.77 -9.10 -3.84
C GLN A 144 22.86 -7.90 -4.13
N ASP A 145 23.46 -6.70 -4.15
CA ASP A 145 22.76 -5.47 -4.50
C ASP A 145 22.60 -5.34 -6.02
N MET A 146 21.36 -5.42 -6.49
CA MET A 146 21.00 -5.31 -7.91
C MET A 146 20.47 -3.92 -8.30
N SER A 147 20.40 -2.99 -7.34
CA SER A 147 19.69 -1.72 -7.50
C SER A 147 20.35 -0.69 -8.40
N ARG A 148 21.59 -0.93 -8.79
CA ARG A 148 22.36 -0.07 -9.71
C ARG A 148 22.35 -0.59 -11.15
N LEU A 149 21.76 -1.76 -11.39
CA LEU A 149 21.66 -2.38 -12.72
C LEU A 149 20.36 -1.92 -13.38
N ASN A 150 20.36 -0.67 -13.84
CA ASN A 150 19.17 -0.02 -14.36
C ASN A 150 18.88 -0.45 -15.81
N HIS A 151 17.60 -0.59 -16.14
CA HIS A 151 17.15 -0.69 -17.52
C HIS A 151 17.52 0.58 -18.31
N PRO A 152 17.91 0.51 -19.61
CA PRO A 152 18.35 1.68 -20.39
C PRO A 152 17.32 2.79 -20.56
N LYS A 153 16.03 2.48 -20.35
CA LYS A 153 14.90 3.43 -20.42
C LYS A 153 14.35 3.83 -19.04
N ALA A 154 15.06 3.52 -17.97
CA ALA A 154 14.62 3.84 -16.62
C ALA A 154 14.62 5.35 -16.36
N ASP A 155 13.53 5.84 -15.78
CA ASP A 155 13.46 7.16 -15.16
C ASP A 155 13.67 6.99 -13.64
N LEU A 156 14.88 7.30 -13.18
CA LEU A 156 15.25 7.16 -11.76
C LEU A 156 14.48 8.13 -10.86
N SER A 157 14.00 9.26 -11.39
CA SER A 157 13.18 10.18 -10.62
C SER A 157 11.83 9.57 -10.22
N LYS A 158 11.39 8.54 -10.96
CA LYS A 158 10.17 7.76 -10.69
C LYS A 158 10.43 6.49 -9.88
N GLY A 159 11.65 6.28 -9.40
CA GLY A 159 12.00 5.07 -8.65
C GLY A 159 12.19 3.82 -9.53
N GLN A 160 12.38 3.96 -10.85
CA GLN A 160 12.60 2.83 -11.77
C GLN A 160 14.03 2.28 -11.74
N TYR A 161 14.60 2.14 -10.55
CA TYR A 161 15.98 1.71 -10.37
C TYR A 161 16.09 0.18 -10.41
N GLY A 162 17.28 -0.32 -10.76
CA GLY A 162 17.63 -1.74 -10.68
C GLY A 162 16.84 -2.67 -11.59
N THR A 163 16.91 -3.94 -11.24
CA THR A 163 16.19 -5.08 -11.82
C THR A 163 15.01 -5.49 -10.93
N VAL A 164 14.16 -6.37 -11.44
CA VAL A 164 12.90 -6.79 -10.80
C VAL A 164 13.02 -8.22 -10.26
N GLY A 165 12.56 -8.43 -9.03
CA GLY A 165 12.45 -9.73 -8.37
C GLY A 165 11.03 -10.02 -7.91
N GLN A 166 10.68 -11.30 -7.78
CA GLN A 166 9.32 -11.77 -7.52
C GLN A 166 8.83 -11.60 -6.07
N GLY A 167 9.73 -11.29 -5.13
CA GLY A 167 9.41 -11.31 -3.69
C GLY A 167 8.26 -10.37 -3.31
N LEU A 168 8.26 -9.15 -3.87
CA LEU A 168 7.15 -8.20 -3.69
C LEU A 168 5.83 -8.76 -4.23
N HIS A 169 5.84 -9.35 -5.42
CA HIS A 169 4.62 -9.86 -6.07
C HIS A 169 4.05 -11.07 -5.33
N ILE A 170 4.91 -11.92 -4.77
CA ILE A 170 4.50 -13.01 -3.87
C ILE A 170 3.79 -12.42 -2.65
N ALA A 171 4.42 -11.45 -1.97
CA ALA A 171 3.82 -10.81 -0.79
C ALA A 171 2.48 -10.15 -1.11
N LYS A 172 2.37 -9.39 -2.20
CA LYS A 172 1.10 -8.79 -2.64
C LYS A 172 -0.01 -9.80 -2.87
N LYS A 173 0.32 -10.97 -3.42
CA LYS A 173 -0.65 -12.06 -3.64
C LYS A 173 -1.07 -12.73 -2.34
N LEU A 174 -0.21 -12.76 -1.33
CA LEU A 174 -0.50 -13.33 -0.01
C LEU A 174 -1.28 -12.37 0.90
N LEU A 175 -1.08 -11.05 0.74
CA LEU A 175 -1.63 -10.03 1.62
C LEU A 175 -3.16 -10.09 1.83
N PRO A 176 -4.01 -10.42 0.83
CA PRO A 176 -5.46 -10.56 1.01
C PRO A 176 -5.87 -11.74 1.91
N PHE A 177 -4.97 -12.67 2.19
CA PHE A 177 -5.24 -13.89 2.96
C PHE A 177 -4.78 -13.82 4.42
N ILE A 178 -4.27 -12.65 4.87
CA ILE A 178 -3.84 -12.44 6.27
C ILE A 178 -4.73 -11.40 6.96
N PRO A 179 -4.81 -11.40 8.31
CA PRO A 179 -5.58 -10.42 9.07
C PRO A 179 -5.24 -8.97 8.71
N ALA A 180 -6.22 -8.07 8.76
CA ALA A 180 -6.05 -6.67 8.38
C ALA A 180 -4.99 -5.94 9.23
N ASN A 181 -4.81 -6.32 10.49
CA ASN A 181 -3.80 -5.78 11.39
C ASN A 181 -2.41 -6.42 11.23
N ALA A 182 -2.23 -7.39 10.33
CA ALA A 182 -0.98 -8.06 10.05
C ALA A 182 -0.33 -7.56 8.75
N GLY A 183 0.99 -7.67 8.65
CA GLY A 183 1.77 -7.38 7.46
C GLY A 183 2.56 -8.59 6.99
N ILE A 184 3.32 -8.42 5.91
CA ILE A 184 4.30 -9.41 5.45
C ILE A 184 5.70 -8.82 5.61
N LEU A 185 6.58 -9.55 6.28
CA LEU A 185 8.00 -9.21 6.40
C LEU A 185 8.82 -10.16 5.53
N LEU A 186 9.40 -9.62 4.47
CA LEU A 186 10.32 -10.33 3.59
C LEU A 186 11.72 -10.36 4.21
N VAL A 187 12.37 -11.52 4.16
CA VAL A 187 13.76 -11.71 4.61
C VAL A 187 14.61 -12.13 3.41
N PRO A 188 15.11 -11.15 2.62
CA PRO A 188 15.88 -11.42 1.40
C PRO A 188 17.34 -11.83 1.72
N CYS A 189 17.72 -13.02 1.26
CA CYS A 189 18.98 -13.69 1.55
C CYS A 189 19.62 -14.33 0.31
N CYS A 190 19.22 -13.93 -0.90
CA CYS A 190 19.72 -14.52 -2.14
C CYS A 190 21.08 -13.94 -2.56
N ARG A 191 21.85 -14.72 -3.32
CA ARG A 191 23.12 -14.30 -3.92
C ARG A 191 23.27 -14.93 -5.32
N GLY A 192 23.29 -14.14 -6.38
CA GLY A 192 23.51 -14.64 -7.73
C GLY A 192 24.86 -15.34 -7.89
N GLY A 193 24.85 -16.52 -8.51
CA GLY A 193 26.05 -17.34 -8.75
C GLY A 193 26.64 -18.00 -7.50
N SER A 194 25.88 -18.09 -6.41
CA SER A 194 26.24 -18.83 -5.19
C SER A 194 26.24 -20.34 -5.36
#